data_AF-A0A9W8KB75-F1
#
_entry.id   AF-A0A9W8KB75-F1
#
_cell.length_a   1.000
_cell.length_b   1.000
_cell.length_c   1.000
_cell.angle_alpha   90.00
_cell.angle_beta   90.00
_cell.angle_gamma   90.00
#
_symmetry.space_group_name_H-M   'P 1'
#
loop_
_entity.id
_entity.type
_entity.pdbx_description
1 polymer ?
#
loop_
_entity_poly.entity_id
_entity_poly.type
_entity_poly.pdbx_seq_one_letter_code
_entity_poly.pdbx_strand_id
1 'polypeptide(L)'
;MVLSSVGRKKLAGQAAFLFLDVVVLALSARVNQFQDFFYVADIFPLALSIVSLVLVVILIVMDLILYDSYTSRPQFEIGFFGVLSIFWLAPEFMDERVWCKTLQALKSFVWITFVTCIAIALFTLRYSISQYKRGNKHVFEMPLSRYRPEIGPSSDAFRAGRGSEFLQFEKLT
;
A
#
# COMPACT_ATOMS: atom_id res chain seq x y z
N MET A 1 0.93 -13.44 14.61
CA MET A 1 0.32 -12.09 14.74
C MET A 1 -1.11 -12.16 14.25
N VAL A 2 -2.09 -11.72 15.05
CA VAL A 2 -3.49 -11.65 14.61
C VAL A 2 -3.68 -10.35 13.84
N LEU A 3 -3.70 -10.41 12.50
CA LEU A 3 -4.01 -9.24 11.67
C LEU A 3 -5.47 -8.83 11.86
N SER A 4 -5.72 -7.52 11.95
CA SER A 4 -7.08 -6.99 11.91
C SER A 4 -7.75 -7.33 10.58
N SER A 5 -9.08 -7.39 10.56
CA SER A 5 -9.85 -7.62 9.32
C SER A 5 -9.55 -6.57 8.25
N VAL A 6 -9.25 -5.34 8.68
CA VAL A 6 -8.85 -4.21 7.83
C VAL A 6 -7.42 -4.40 7.34
N GLY A 7 -6.49 -4.80 8.23
CA GLY A 7 -5.11 -5.11 7.89
C GLY A 7 -4.99 -6.20 6.84
N ARG A 8 -5.83 -7.24 6.91
CA ARG A 8 -5.88 -8.30 5.90
C ARG A 8 -6.31 -7.78 4.52
N LYS A 9 -7.30 -6.87 4.48
CA LYS A 9 -7.75 -6.23 3.22
C LYS A 9 -6.68 -5.30 2.64
N LYS A 10 -6.00 -4.54 3.50
CA LYS A 10 -4.86 -3.71 3.12
C LYS A 10 -3.75 -4.56 2.50
N LEU A 11 -3.32 -5.61 3.20
CA LEU A 11 -2.26 -6.51 2.72
C LEU A 11 -2.64 -7.18 1.40
N ALA A 12 -3.90 -7.60 1.24
CA ALA A 12 -4.39 -8.14 -0.02
C ALA A 12 -4.31 -7.12 -1.17
N GLY A 13 -4.64 -5.85 -0.91
CA GLY A 13 -4.48 -4.77 -1.89
C GLY A 13 -3.02 -4.56 -2.31
N GLN A 14 -2.11 -4.51 -1.34
CA GLN A 14 -0.66 -4.37 -1.61
C GLN A 14 -0.10 -5.59 -2.38
N ALA A 15 -0.54 -6.80 -2.05
CA ALA A 15 -0.16 -8.01 -2.77
C ALA A 15 -0.70 -8.02 -4.21
N ALA A 16 -1.94 -7.58 -4.43
CA ALA A 16 -2.53 -7.44 -5.76
C ALA A 16 -1.77 -6.40 -6.59
N PHE A 17 -1.41 -5.26 -5.98
CA PHE A 17 -0.57 -4.25 -6.63
C PHE A 17 0.79 -4.82 -7.04
N LEU A 18 1.49 -5.52 -6.13
CA LEU A 18 2.78 -6.13 -6.42
C LEU A 18 2.69 -7.14 -7.57
N PHE A 19 1.64 -7.97 -7.59
CA PHE A 19 1.41 -8.90 -8.69
C PHE A 19 1.24 -8.19 -10.03
N LEU A 20 0.41 -7.14 -10.09
CA LEU A 20 0.24 -6.34 -11.29
C LEU A 20 1.54 -5.68 -11.74
N ASP A 21 2.33 -5.19 -10.79
CA ASP A 21 3.61 -4.54 -11.07
C ASP A 21 4.63 -5.50 -11.69
N VAL A 22 4.69 -6.74 -11.20
CA VAL A 22 5.51 -7.81 -11.79
C VAL A 22 5.05 -8.16 -13.21
N VAL A 23 3.74 -8.15 -13.48
CA VAL A 23 3.20 -8.38 -14.83
C VAL A 23 3.60 -7.23 -15.76
N VAL A 24 3.48 -5.98 -15.32
CA VAL A 24 3.92 -4.79 -16.10
C VAL A 24 5.42 -4.84 -16.36
N LEU A 25 6.23 -5.20 -15.37
CA LEU A 25 7.67 -5.38 -15.49
C LEU A 25 8.02 -6.43 -16.55
N ALA A 26 7.36 -7.59 -16.52
CA ALA A 26 7.60 -8.66 -17.48
C ALA A 26 7.19 -8.26 -18.92
N LEU A 27 6.05 -7.58 -19.08
CA LEU A 27 5.57 -7.12 -20.38
C LEU A 27 6.45 -6.01 -20.95
N SER A 28 6.84 -5.04 -20.13
CA SER A 28 7.73 -3.95 -20.54
C SER A 28 9.13 -4.48 -20.90
N ALA A 29 9.70 -5.41 -20.13
CA ALA A 29 10.96 -6.06 -20.48
C ALA A 29 10.89 -6.78 -21.83
N ARG A 30 9.79 -7.51 -22.09
CA ARG A 30 9.57 -8.20 -23.36
C ARG A 30 9.46 -7.23 -24.54
N VAL A 31 8.68 -6.16 -24.38
CA VAL A 31 8.49 -5.13 -25.43
C VAL A 31 9.82 -4.46 -25.76
N ASN A 32 10.56 -4.05 -24.73
CA ASN A 32 11.80 -3.31 -24.88
C ASN A 32 12.91 -4.13 -25.56
N GLN A 33 12.93 -5.44 -25.34
CA GLN A 33 13.84 -6.36 -26.04
C GLN A 33 13.61 -6.37 -27.57
N PHE A 34 12.38 -6.11 -28.05
CA PHE A 34 12.10 -6.08 -29.49
C PHE A 34 12.44 -4.75 -30.16
N GLN A 35 12.65 -3.69 -29.38
CA GLN A 35 12.90 -2.33 -29.90
C GLN A 35 14.34 -1.85 -29.64
N ASP A 36 15.24 -2.75 -29.21
CA ASP A 36 16.64 -2.45 -28.88
C ASP A 36 16.82 -1.21 -27.97
N PHE A 37 15.86 -0.95 -27.07
CA PHE A 37 15.89 0.17 -26.11
C PHE A 37 15.94 1.58 -26.74
N PHE A 38 15.60 1.75 -28.02
CA PHE A 38 15.73 3.06 -28.70
C PHE A 38 14.68 4.10 -28.30
N TYR A 39 13.50 3.69 -27.81
CA TYR A 39 12.42 4.61 -27.45
C TYR A 39 12.35 4.85 -25.93
N VAL A 40 12.55 6.11 -25.54
CA VAL A 40 12.47 6.56 -24.13
C VAL A 40 11.09 6.32 -23.53
N ALA A 41 10.04 6.32 -24.36
CA ALA A 41 8.66 6.08 -23.93
C ALA A 41 8.45 4.66 -23.36
N ASP A 42 9.10 3.64 -23.92
CA ASP A 42 8.98 2.25 -23.47
C ASP A 42 9.85 1.93 -22.23
N ILE A 43 10.93 2.70 -22.02
CA ILE A 43 11.78 2.61 -20.83
C ILE A 43 11.06 3.12 -19.59
N PHE A 44 10.13 4.08 -19.75
CA PHE A 44 9.45 4.70 -18.60
C PHE A 44 8.62 3.69 -17.79
N PRO A 45 7.68 2.90 -18.36
CA PRO A 45 6.94 1.88 -17.61
C PRO A 45 7.85 0.83 -16.96
N LEU A 46 8.94 0.46 -17.64
CA LEU A 46 9.93 -0.48 -17.12
C LEU A 46 10.60 0.10 -15.85
N ALA A 47 11.19 1.29 -15.95
CA ALA A 47 11.86 1.94 -14.83
C ALA A 47 10.88 2.23 -13.68
N LEU A 48 9.68 2.71 -14.01
CA LEU A 48 8.64 2.99 -13.01
C LEU A 48 8.23 1.72 -12.26
N SER A 49 8.04 0.59 -12.97
CA SER A 49 7.71 -0.71 -12.36
C SER A 49 8.82 -1.24 -11.44
N ILE A 50 10.08 -1.07 -11.80
CA ILE A 50 11.21 -1.47 -10.94
C ILE A 50 11.21 -0.64 -9.66
N VAL A 51 11.06 0.68 -9.77
CA VAL A 51 11.06 1.60 -8.63
C VAL A 51 9.85 1.33 -7.73
N SER A 52 8.65 1.17 -8.28
CA SER A 52 7.46 0.84 -7.49
C SER A 52 7.58 -0.51 -6.81
N LEU A 53 8.15 -1.52 -7.47
CA LEU A 53 8.32 -2.85 -6.91
C LEU A 53 9.24 -2.79 -5.69
N VAL A 54 10.40 -2.13 -5.82
CA VAL A 54 11.35 -1.97 -4.70
C VAL A 54 10.69 -1.22 -3.54
N LEU A 55 10.02 -0.11 -3.81
CA LEU A 55 9.38 0.69 -2.77
C LEU A 55 8.26 -0.09 -2.06
N VAL A 56 7.40 -0.79 -2.81
CA VAL A 56 6.30 -1.57 -2.22
C VAL A 56 6.82 -2.76 -1.44
N VAL A 57 7.86 -3.44 -1.91
CA VAL A 57 8.52 -4.51 -1.13
C VAL A 57 9.07 -3.95 0.18
N ILE A 58 9.75 -2.80 0.16
CA ILE A 58 10.23 -2.14 1.38
C ILE A 58 9.06 -1.80 2.32
N LEU A 59 7.95 -1.27 1.79
CA LEU A 59 6.76 -0.96 2.61
C LEU A 59 6.15 -2.20 3.25
N ILE A 60 5.99 -3.29 2.50
CA ILE A 60 5.48 -4.56 3.02
C ILE A 60 6.42 -5.11 4.10
N VAL A 61 7.72 -5.13 3.83
CA VAL A 61 8.72 -5.64 4.78
C VAL A 61 8.73 -4.79 6.07
N MET A 62 8.68 -3.46 5.95
CA MET A 62 8.62 -2.57 7.10
C MET A 62 7.33 -2.74 7.90
N ASP A 63 6.18 -2.94 7.25
CA ASP A 63 4.90 -3.23 7.91
C ASP A 63 4.92 -4.57 8.69
N LEU A 64 5.75 -5.53 8.25
CA LEU A 64 5.89 -6.84 8.89
C LEU A 64 6.92 -6.84 10.02
N ILE A 65 8.05 -6.13 9.87
CA ILE A 65 9.16 -6.15 10.84
C ILE A 65 8.95 -5.14 11.97
N LEU A 66 8.61 -3.88 11.66
CA LEU A 66 8.58 -2.82 12.66
C LEU A 66 7.22 -2.77 13.37
N TYR A 67 7.26 -2.69 14.70
CA TYR A 67 6.04 -2.60 15.51
C TYR A 67 5.34 -1.24 15.38
N ASP A 68 6.11 -0.17 15.19
CA ASP A 68 5.64 1.20 14.98
C ASP A 68 6.48 1.85 13.87
N SER A 69 6.08 1.62 12.62
CA SER A 69 6.72 2.28 11.48
C SER A 69 5.88 3.47 11.03
N TYR A 70 6.52 4.61 10.80
CA TYR A 70 5.87 5.78 10.23
C TYR A 70 5.27 5.48 8.83
N THR A 71 5.91 4.60 8.04
CA THR A 71 5.46 4.24 6.70
C THR A 71 4.13 3.48 6.68
N SER A 72 3.77 2.88 7.81
CA SER A 72 2.54 2.08 7.97
C SER A 72 1.29 2.91 8.27
N ARG A 73 1.48 4.22 8.54
CA ARG A 73 0.41 5.15 8.90
C ARG A 73 -0.43 5.51 7.67
N PRO A 74 -1.75 5.71 7.84
CA PRO A 74 -2.65 6.00 6.72
C PRO A 74 -2.23 7.24 5.92
N GLN A 75 -1.71 8.27 6.60
CA GLN A 75 -1.33 9.53 5.96
C GLN A 75 -0.20 9.33 4.96
N PHE A 76 0.83 8.56 5.36
CA PHE A 76 1.94 8.23 4.49
C PHE A 76 1.48 7.35 3.34
N GLU A 77 0.68 6.32 3.61
CA GLU A 77 0.19 5.38 2.59
C GLU A 77 -0.68 6.07 1.53
N ILE A 78 -1.59 6.96 1.94
CA ILE A 78 -2.43 7.75 1.01
C ILE A 78 -1.55 8.66 0.14
N GLY A 79 -0.58 9.37 0.75
CA GLY A 79 0.35 10.23 0.02
C GLY A 79 1.21 9.44 -0.96
N PHE A 80 1.76 8.31 -0.52
CA PHE A 80 2.63 7.44 -1.31
C PHE A 80 1.89 6.86 -2.52
N PHE A 81 0.75 6.20 -2.33
CA PHE A 81 -0.03 5.64 -3.44
C PHE A 81 -0.66 6.72 -4.32
N GLY A 82 -1.00 7.90 -3.74
CA GLY A 82 -1.46 9.05 -4.50
C GLY A 82 -0.39 9.57 -5.47
N VAL A 83 0.82 9.83 -4.98
CA VAL A 83 1.96 10.25 -5.82
C VAL A 83 2.29 9.18 -6.85
N LEU A 84 2.33 7.91 -6.44
CA LEU A 84 2.61 6.80 -7.35
C LEU A 84 1.57 6.73 -8.48
N SER A 85 0.28 6.96 -8.18
CA SER A 85 -0.77 6.99 -9.19
C SER A 85 -0.57 8.09 -10.24
N ILE A 86 -0.09 9.27 -9.84
CA ILE A 86 0.20 10.37 -10.77
C ILE A 86 1.34 9.97 -11.71
N PHE A 87 2.40 9.33 -11.20
CA PHE A 87 3.48 8.83 -12.04
C PHE A 87 3.03 7.75 -13.03
N TRP A 88 2.11 6.88 -12.64
CA TRP A 88 1.52 5.88 -13.56
C TRP A 88 0.63 6.48 -14.64
N LEU A 89 0.12 7.71 -14.46
CA LEU A 89 -0.69 8.43 -15.45
C LEU A 89 0.16 9.25 -16.44
N ALA A 90 1.39 9.62 -16.07
CA ALA A 90 2.30 10.40 -16.90
C ALA A 90 2.58 9.87 -18.33
N PRO A 91 2.64 8.56 -18.62
CA PRO A 91 2.95 8.07 -19.96
C PRO A 91 1.81 8.24 -20.97
N GLU A 92 0.62 8.71 -20.55
CA GLU A 92 -0.53 8.90 -21.44
C GLU A 92 -0.34 10.03 -22.46
N PHE A 93 0.56 10.99 -22.20
CA PHE A 93 0.79 12.15 -23.06
C PHE A 93 1.71 11.89 -24.26
N MET A 94 2.30 10.70 -24.36
CA MET A 94 3.13 10.32 -25.51
C MET A 94 2.25 9.69 -26.59
N ASP A 95 1.93 10.47 -27.63
CA ASP A 95 1.03 10.09 -28.73
C ASP A 95 1.70 9.05 -29.65
N GLU A 96 1.66 7.78 -29.25
CA GLU A 96 2.18 6.68 -30.05
C GLU A 96 1.09 5.99 -30.88
N ARG A 97 1.36 5.81 -32.17
CA ARG A 97 0.46 5.11 -33.09
C ARG A 97 0.46 3.62 -32.76
N VAL A 98 -0.63 3.15 -32.15
CA VAL A 98 -0.81 1.77 -31.71
C VAL A 98 -0.95 0.83 -32.91
N TRP A 99 0.14 0.20 -33.31
CA TRP A 99 0.14 -0.87 -34.34
C TRP A 99 0.37 -2.28 -33.75
N CYS A 100 0.88 -2.38 -32.52
CA CYS A 100 1.24 -3.64 -31.89
C CYS A 100 0.26 -4.03 -30.76
N LYS A 101 -0.29 -5.25 -30.81
CA LYS A 101 -1.18 -5.80 -29.77
C LYS A 101 -0.50 -5.85 -28.38
N THR A 102 0.82 -6.06 -28.33
CA THR A 102 1.57 -6.11 -27.07
C THR A 102 1.66 -4.74 -26.39
N LEU A 103 1.81 -3.65 -27.17
CA LEU A 103 1.80 -2.29 -26.64
C LEU A 103 0.42 -1.92 -26.09
N GLN A 104 -0.65 -2.34 -26.77
CA GLN A 104 -2.01 -2.16 -26.28
C GLN A 104 -2.24 -2.89 -24.95
N ALA A 105 -1.73 -4.12 -24.82
CA ALA A 105 -1.79 -4.86 -23.57
C ALA A 105 -1.03 -4.13 -22.46
N LEU A 106 0.22 -3.70 -22.71
CA LEU A 106 1.02 -2.94 -21.75
C LEU A 106 0.28 -1.68 -21.26
N LYS A 107 -0.30 -0.89 -22.18
CA LYS A 107 -1.10 0.29 -21.85
C LYS A 107 -2.30 -0.04 -20.96
N SER A 108 -2.99 -1.15 -21.23
CA SER A 108 -4.11 -1.58 -20.40
C SER A 108 -3.68 -1.98 -18.98
N PHE A 109 -2.52 -2.65 -18.82
CA PHE A 109 -2.00 -3.00 -17.51
C PHE A 109 -1.52 -1.79 -16.72
N VAL A 110 -0.87 -0.82 -17.37
CA VAL A 110 -0.53 0.48 -16.77
C VAL A 110 -1.78 1.14 -16.17
N TRP A 111 -2.89 1.16 -16.93
CA TRP A 111 -4.18 1.66 -16.46
C TRP A 111 -4.75 0.88 -15.28
N ILE A 112 -4.68 -0.45 -15.31
CA ILE A 112 -5.13 -1.30 -14.20
C ILE A 112 -4.31 -1.02 -12.94
N THR A 113 -2.99 -0.86 -13.07
CA THR A 113 -2.08 -0.51 -11.96
C THR A 113 -2.42 0.85 -11.38
N PHE A 114 -2.66 1.85 -12.24
CA PHE A 114 -3.13 3.19 -11.85
C PHE A 114 -4.45 3.13 -11.04
N VAL A 115 -5.47 2.45 -11.58
CA VAL A 115 -6.77 2.31 -10.91
C VAL A 115 -6.62 1.58 -9.58
N THR A 116 -5.72 0.59 -9.52
CA THR A 116 -5.44 -0.15 -8.28
C THR A 116 -4.80 0.77 -7.23
N CYS A 117 -3.82 1.60 -7.58
CA CYS A 117 -3.24 2.60 -6.68
C CYS A 117 -4.30 3.55 -6.11
N ILE A 118 -5.14 4.11 -6.99
CA ILE A 118 -6.22 5.02 -6.57
C ILE A 118 -7.22 4.29 -5.68
N ALA A 119 -7.60 3.06 -6.01
CA ALA A 119 -8.54 2.28 -5.21
C ALA A 119 -8.00 2.03 -3.80
N ILE A 120 -6.71 1.69 -3.65
CA ILE A 120 -6.05 1.53 -2.34
C ILE A 120 -6.06 2.87 -1.58
N ALA A 121 -5.65 3.96 -2.22
CA ALA A 121 -5.62 5.28 -1.59
C ALA A 121 -7.01 5.74 -1.11
N LEU A 122 -8.04 5.61 -1.96
CA LEU A 122 -9.42 5.95 -1.64
C LEU A 122 -10.00 5.05 -0.55
N PHE A 123 -9.70 3.75 -0.58
CA PHE A 123 -10.13 2.82 0.47
C PHE A 123 -9.55 3.23 1.83
N THR A 124 -8.24 3.48 1.89
CA THR A 124 -7.55 3.92 3.11
C THR A 124 -8.04 5.28 3.60
N LEU A 125 -8.27 6.23 2.68
CA LEU A 125 -8.83 7.54 2.99
C LEU A 125 -10.26 7.43 3.56
N ARG A 126 -11.14 6.70 2.86
CA ARG A 126 -12.54 6.54 3.28
C ARG A 126 -12.64 5.83 4.63
N TYR A 127 -11.80 4.82 4.86
CA TYR A 127 -11.72 4.15 6.15
C TYR A 127 -11.26 5.09 7.26
N SER A 128 -10.18 5.83 7.03
CA SER A 128 -9.63 6.79 8.00
C SER A 128 -10.63 7.89 8.36
N ILE A 129 -11.31 8.47 7.36
CA ILE A 129 -12.37 9.47 7.58
C ILE A 129 -13.54 8.87 8.36
N SER A 130 -13.95 7.64 8.03
CA SER A 130 -15.05 6.97 8.74
C SER A 130 -14.71 6.73 10.22
N GLN A 131 -13.47 6.37 10.54
CA GLN A 131 -13.04 6.19 11.93
C GLN A 131 -12.90 7.52 12.67
N TYR A 132 -12.38 8.55 11.99
CA TYR A 132 -12.31 9.90 12.55
C TYR A 132 -13.69 10.44 12.93
N LYS A 133 -14.70 10.27 12.05
CA LYS A 133 -16.09 10.66 12.32
C LYS A 133 -16.72 9.92 13.50
N ARG A 134 -16.22 8.72 13.84
CA ARG A 134 -16.65 7.93 15.00
C ARG A 134 -15.97 8.35 16.32
N GLY A 135 -15.11 9.37 16.29
CA GLY A 135 -14.36 9.85 17.46
C GLY A 135 -13.00 9.18 17.66
N ASN A 136 -12.63 8.22 16.81
CA ASN A 136 -11.38 7.47 16.92
C ASN A 136 -10.21 8.24 16.28
N LYS A 137 -9.75 9.30 16.93
CA LYS A 137 -8.66 10.17 16.43
C LYS A 137 -7.30 9.47 16.31
N HIS A 138 -7.06 8.49 17.18
CA HIS A 138 -5.86 7.65 17.21
C HIS A 138 -5.64 6.79 15.93
N VAL A 139 -6.60 6.76 14.99
CA VAL A 139 -6.44 6.07 13.69
C VAL A 139 -5.25 6.60 12.86
N PHE A 140 -4.87 7.86 13.05
CA PHE A 140 -3.76 8.48 12.33
C PHE A 140 -2.39 8.26 12.99
N GLU A 141 -2.37 7.88 14.26
CA GLU A 141 -1.14 7.74 15.05
C GLU A 141 -0.55 6.34 14.93
N MET A 142 -1.33 5.35 14.49
CA MET A 142 -0.93 3.95 14.47
C MET A 142 -1.10 3.26 13.09
N PRO A 143 -0.38 2.15 12.85
CA PRO A 143 -0.59 1.28 11.69
C PRO A 143 -2.02 0.73 11.57
N LEU A 144 -2.61 0.78 10.36
CA LEU A 144 -3.91 0.14 10.09
C LEU A 144 -3.90 -1.38 10.28
N SER A 145 -2.75 -2.02 10.06
CA SER A 145 -2.58 -3.47 10.19
C SER A 145 -2.91 -3.98 11.60
N ARG A 146 -2.76 -3.10 12.59
CA ARG A 146 -2.93 -3.38 14.02
C ARG A 146 -4.00 -2.53 14.69
N TYR A 147 -4.63 -1.63 13.93
CA TYR A 147 -5.69 -0.77 14.40
C TYR A 147 -6.84 -1.57 15.02
N ARG A 148 -7.13 -1.27 16.29
CA ARG A 148 -8.29 -1.81 17.03
C ARG A 148 -9.19 -0.65 17.44
N PRO A 149 -10.41 -0.56 16.88
CA PRO A 149 -11.32 0.55 17.20
C PRO A 149 -11.83 0.51 18.66
N GLU A 150 -11.68 -0.64 19.34
CA GLU A 150 -12.12 -0.87 20.72
C GLU A 150 -11.19 -0.25 21.77
N ILE A 151 -9.94 0.06 21.41
CA ILE A 151 -8.96 0.69 22.29
C ILE A 151 -9.18 2.20 22.23
N GLY A 152 -10.22 2.67 22.92
CA GLY A 152 -10.45 4.10 23.08
C GLY A 152 -9.33 4.76 23.91
N PRO A 153 -9.10 6.08 23.76
CA PRO A 153 -8.09 6.82 24.51
C PRO A 153 -8.31 6.82 26.05
N SER A 154 -9.44 6.29 26.53
CA SER A 154 -9.86 6.30 27.92
C SER A 154 -9.56 5.01 28.71
N SER A 155 -9.13 3.90 28.10
CA SER A 155 -8.99 2.63 28.83
C SER A 155 -7.56 2.12 29.07
N ASP A 156 -6.57 2.46 28.22
CA ASP A 156 -5.34 1.64 28.16
C ASP A 156 -4.08 2.27 28.74
N ALA A 157 -4.01 3.59 28.95
CA ALA A 157 -2.85 4.21 29.59
C ALA A 157 -2.74 3.87 31.10
N PHE A 158 -3.83 3.45 31.74
CA PHE A 158 -3.84 3.17 33.19
C PHE A 158 -4.03 1.69 33.57
N ARG A 159 -4.48 0.83 32.65
CA ARG A 159 -4.77 -0.59 32.95
C ARG A 159 -3.78 -1.61 32.39
N ALA A 160 -3.07 -1.32 31.29
CA ALA A 160 -2.20 -2.30 30.65
C ALA A 160 -0.89 -2.60 31.42
N GLY A 161 -0.52 -1.78 32.41
CA GLY A 161 0.70 -1.96 33.20
C GLY A 161 0.51 -2.25 34.69
N ARG A 162 -0.73 -2.29 35.22
CA ARG A 162 -0.95 -2.35 36.69
C ARG A 162 -1.92 -3.43 37.16
N GLY A 163 -2.61 -4.12 36.26
CA GLY A 163 -3.67 -5.07 36.61
C GLY A 163 -3.26 -6.54 36.68
N SER A 164 -2.16 -6.95 36.02
CA SER A 164 -1.76 -8.37 35.96
C SER A 164 -0.83 -8.82 37.09
N GLU A 165 -0.21 -7.88 37.82
CA GLU A 165 0.72 -8.22 38.92
C GLU A 165 -0.02 -8.43 40.25
N PHE A 166 -1.18 -7.79 40.45
CA PHE A 166 -1.93 -7.90 41.71
C PHE A 166 -2.73 -9.20 41.86
N LEU A 167 -3.04 -9.89 40.76
CA LEU A 167 -3.77 -11.18 40.79
C LEU A 167 -2.86 -12.39 41.07
N GLN A 168 -1.55 -12.20 41.17
CA GLN A 168 -0.62 -13.29 41.53
C GLN A 168 -0.42 -13.44 43.04
N PHE A 169 -0.72 -12.43 43.84
CA PHE A 169 -0.51 -12.49 45.30
C PHE A 169 -1.69 -13.05 46.09
N GLU A 170 -2.87 -13.23 45.49
CA GLU A 170 -4.06 -13.72 46.20
C GLU A 170 -4.16 -15.26 46.29
N LYS A 171 -3.23 -16.01 45.67
CA LYS A 171 -3.21 -17.49 45.72
C LYS A 171 -2.16 -18.09 46.65
N LEU A 172 -1.51 -17.29 47.49
CA LEU A 172 -0.44 -17.73 48.40
C LEU A 172 -0.79 -17.63 49.89
N THR A 173 -2.07 -17.50 50.24
CA THR A 173 -2.56 -17.54 51.63
C THR A 173 -3.66 -18.56 51.82
#